data_AF-A0A453DGQ0-F1
#
_entry.id   AF-A0A453DGQ0-F1
#
_cell.length_a   1.000
_cell.length_b   1.000
_cell.length_c   1.000
_cell.angle_alpha   90.00
_cell.angle_beta   90.00
_cell.angle_gamma   90.00
#
_symmetry.space_group_name_H-M   'P 1'
#
loop_
_entity.id
_entity.type
_entity.pdbx_description
1 polymer ?
#
loop_
_entity_poly.entity_id
_entity_poly.type
_entity_poly.pdbx_seq_one_letter_code
_entity_poly.pdbx_strand_id
1 'polypeptide(L)'
;QEGNCTLREAVIIGSIIQKVTIPPLHASAALMKLADLEYCGTTSYFIKLFLDKKYALPYRVLDAVFAHFMRFLDDERSMPVIWHQSLLAFVERYKNELEKKDKEQLSRLLDNQKHYLVTPEIRRELRSSANRGEKPTDMSICSPVSVITKPIEEDRWNVPEVPMEED
;
A
#
# COMPACT_ATOMS: atom_id res chain seq x y z
N GLN A 1 -9.33 -0.34 -27.43
CA GLN A 1 -8.04 -0.41 -26.70
C GLN A 1 -7.37 -1.67 -27.21
N GLU A 2 -6.25 -1.54 -27.94
CA GLU A 2 -5.55 -2.69 -28.52
C GLU A 2 -4.97 -3.57 -27.41
N GLY A 3 -5.29 -4.86 -27.45
CA GLY A 3 -5.30 -5.77 -26.31
C GLY A 3 -4.01 -6.55 -26.05
N ASN A 4 -2.83 -5.97 -26.22
CA ASN A 4 -1.58 -6.72 -26.10
C ASN A 4 -0.38 -5.86 -25.67
N CYS A 5 -0.39 -5.36 -24.43
CA CYS A 5 0.87 -4.96 -23.79
C CYS A 5 1.69 -6.21 -23.47
N THR A 6 2.87 -6.34 -24.06
CA THR A 6 3.80 -7.44 -23.78
C THR A 6 4.52 -7.22 -22.45
N LEU A 7 5.04 -8.30 -21.85
CA LEU A 7 5.79 -8.20 -20.59
C LEU A 7 7.03 -7.29 -20.71
N ARG A 8 7.68 -7.27 -21.87
CA ARG A 8 8.86 -6.42 -22.10
C ARG A 8 8.49 -4.94 -22.11
N GLU A 9 7.42 -4.58 -22.81
CA GLU A 9 6.91 -3.20 -22.85
C GLU A 9 6.46 -2.76 -21.45
N ALA A 10 5.74 -3.64 -20.74
CA ALA A 10 5.29 -3.37 -19.39
C ALA A 10 6.46 -3.04 -18.45
N VAL A 11 7.55 -3.81 -18.50
CA VAL A 11 8.74 -3.57 -17.67
C VAL A 11 9.42 -2.25 -18.02
N ILE A 12 9.54 -1.91 -19.31
CA ILE A 12 10.15 -0.64 -19.75
C ILE A 12 9.34 0.55 -19.25
N ILE A 13 8.03 0.56 -19.52
CA ILE A 13 7.11 1.62 -19.08
C ILE A 13 7.07 1.67 -17.55
N GLY A 14 7.07 0.50 -16.91
CA GLY A 14 7.05 0.37 -15.46
C GLY A 14 8.26 1.02 -14.80
N SER A 15 9.46 0.87 -15.38
CA SER A 15 10.67 1.53 -14.87
C SER A 15 10.53 3.06 -14.88
N ILE A 16 9.89 3.61 -15.91
CA ILE A 16 9.65 5.06 -16.02
C ILE A 16 8.65 5.49 -14.95
N ILE A 17 7.52 4.77 -14.82
CA ILE A 17 6.50 5.06 -13.79
C ILE A 17 7.14 5.05 -12.41
N GLN A 18 7.99 4.07 -12.08
CA GLN A 18 8.67 3.99 -10.79
C GLN A 18 9.57 5.21 -10.51
N LYS A 19 10.32 5.69 -11.51
CA LYS A 19 11.30 6.76 -11.36
C LYS A 19 10.69 8.17 -11.38
N VAL A 20 9.65 8.38 -12.17
CA VAL A 20 9.06 9.71 -12.35
C VAL A 20 8.08 10.02 -11.24
N THR A 21 8.07 11.27 -10.76
CA THR A 21 7.03 11.77 -9.87
C THR A 21 5.79 12.12 -10.68
N ILE A 22 4.67 11.43 -10.41
CA ILE A 22 3.41 11.63 -11.11
C ILE A 22 2.48 12.40 -10.16
N PRO A 23 1.82 13.50 -10.58
CA PRO A 23 0.89 14.19 -9.70
C PRO A 23 -0.27 13.26 -9.28
N PRO A 24 -0.73 13.30 -8.01
CA PRO A 24 -1.70 12.34 -7.48
C PRO A 24 -3.03 12.26 -8.25
N LEU A 25 -3.50 13.38 -8.81
CA LEU A 25 -4.73 13.42 -9.60
C LEU A 25 -4.62 12.59 -10.89
N HIS A 26 -3.49 12.70 -11.60
CA HIS A 26 -3.24 11.93 -12.82
C HIS A 26 -3.05 10.45 -12.50
N ALA A 27 -2.32 10.13 -11.42
CA ALA A 27 -2.15 8.77 -10.95
C ALA A 27 -3.49 8.12 -10.58
N SER A 28 -4.38 8.87 -9.91
CA SER A 28 -5.74 8.43 -9.56
C SER A 28 -6.57 8.09 -10.79
N ALA A 29 -6.58 8.96 -11.81
CA ALA A 29 -7.31 8.73 -13.04
C ALA A 29 -6.77 7.51 -13.83
N ALA A 30 -5.44 7.37 -13.91
CA ALA A 30 -4.80 6.22 -14.54
C ALA A 30 -5.16 4.92 -13.82
N LEU A 31 -5.13 4.92 -12.48
CA LEU A 31 -5.44 3.75 -11.67
C LEU A 31 -6.91 3.31 -11.80
N MET A 32 -7.87 4.25 -11.82
CA MET A 32 -9.27 3.90 -12.13
C MET A 32 -9.39 3.26 -13.51
N LYS A 33 -8.74 3.85 -14.52
CA LYS A 33 -8.83 3.31 -15.88
C LYS A 33 -8.26 1.90 -15.95
N LEU A 34 -7.14 1.64 -15.27
CA LEU A 34 -6.53 0.30 -15.17
C LEU A 34 -7.44 -0.70 -14.48
N ALA A 35 -8.12 -0.30 -13.39
CA ALA A 35 -9.06 -1.15 -12.67
C ALA A 35 -10.27 -1.56 -13.55
N ASP A 36 -10.68 -0.68 -14.47
CA ASP A 36 -11.77 -0.93 -15.42
C ASP A 36 -11.37 -1.81 -16.62
N LEU A 37 -10.08 -1.98 -16.91
CA LEU A 37 -9.66 -2.80 -18.06
C LEU A 37 -9.99 -4.28 -17.85
N GLU A 38 -10.13 -4.98 -18.97
CA GLU A 38 -10.11 -6.43 -18.96
C GLU A 38 -8.78 -6.93 -18.40
N TYR A 39 -8.87 -8.01 -17.65
CA TYR A 39 -7.72 -8.53 -16.94
C TYR A 39 -6.70 -9.14 -17.89
N CYS A 40 -5.46 -8.67 -17.76
CA CYS A 40 -4.27 -9.36 -18.21
C CYS A 40 -3.17 -9.16 -17.15
N GLY A 41 -2.16 -10.04 -17.13
CA GLY A 41 -1.11 -10.01 -16.09
C GLY A 41 -0.37 -8.66 -15.99
N THR A 42 -0.22 -7.93 -17.10
CA THR A 42 0.39 -6.60 -17.14
C THR A 42 -0.48 -5.54 -16.46
N THR A 43 -1.81 -5.69 -16.45
CA THR A 43 -2.71 -4.77 -15.74
C THR A 43 -2.43 -4.80 -14.23
N SER A 44 -2.30 -5.98 -13.62
CA SER A 44 -1.89 -6.09 -12.20
C SER A 44 -0.52 -5.51 -11.94
N TYR A 45 0.43 -5.68 -12.88
CA TYR A 45 1.75 -5.07 -12.75
C TYR A 45 1.65 -3.55 -12.67
N PHE A 46 0.93 -2.90 -13.59
CA PHE A 46 0.75 -1.44 -13.56
C PHE A 46 -0.03 -0.96 -12.34
N ILE A 47 -1.11 -1.66 -11.94
CA ILE A 47 -1.85 -1.34 -10.71
C ILE A 47 -0.90 -1.34 -9.51
N LYS A 48 -0.09 -2.39 -9.35
CA LYS A 48 0.93 -2.47 -8.29
C LYS A 48 1.86 -1.26 -8.31
N LEU A 49 2.39 -0.87 -9.48
CA LEU A 49 3.29 0.27 -9.60
C LEU A 49 2.67 1.59 -9.13
N PHE A 50 1.41 1.83 -9.46
CA PHE A 50 0.69 3.02 -9.01
C PHE A 50 0.40 2.98 -7.50
N LEU A 51 0.10 1.81 -6.93
CA LEU A 51 -0.09 1.64 -5.50
C LEU A 51 1.23 1.84 -4.72
N ASP A 52 2.35 1.37 -5.27
CA ASP A 52 3.70 1.54 -4.69
C ASP A 52 4.13 3.01 -4.61
N LYS A 53 3.48 3.92 -5.36
CA LYS A 53 3.67 5.37 -5.22
C LYS A 53 3.10 5.94 -3.92
N LYS A 54 2.24 5.19 -3.22
CA LYS A 54 1.72 5.52 -1.89
C LYS A 54 0.99 6.88 -1.83
N TYR A 55 0.38 7.33 -2.92
CA TYR A 55 -0.42 8.55 -2.92
C TYR A 55 -1.67 8.42 -2.03
N ALA A 56 -2.15 9.55 -1.51
CA ALA A 56 -3.50 9.62 -0.96
C ALA A 56 -4.49 9.57 -2.14
N LEU A 57 -5.32 8.53 -2.18
CA LEU A 57 -6.26 8.29 -3.27
C LEU A 57 -7.68 8.66 -2.83
N PRO A 58 -8.51 9.27 -3.70
CA PRO A 58 -9.93 9.45 -3.43
C PRO A 58 -10.63 8.10 -3.24
N TYR A 59 -11.65 8.03 -2.37
CA TYR A 59 -12.37 6.77 -2.09
C TYR A 59 -12.93 6.09 -3.34
N ARG A 60 -13.44 6.85 -4.31
CA ARG A 60 -13.90 6.29 -5.59
C ARG A 60 -12.84 5.46 -6.32
N VAL A 61 -11.57 5.84 -6.21
CA VAL A 61 -10.46 5.10 -6.82
C VAL A 61 -10.20 3.82 -6.06
N LEU A 62 -10.22 3.88 -4.72
CA LEU A 62 -10.07 2.70 -3.86
C LEU A 62 -11.19 1.69 -4.11
N ASP A 63 -12.43 2.16 -4.22
CA ASP A 63 -13.60 1.33 -4.51
C ASP A 63 -13.46 0.65 -5.88
N ALA A 64 -12.97 1.37 -6.90
CA ALA A 64 -12.72 0.81 -8.23
C ALA A 64 -11.63 -0.28 -8.21
N VAL A 65 -10.51 -0.04 -7.50
CA VAL A 65 -9.43 -1.02 -7.35
C VAL A 65 -9.89 -2.23 -6.53
N PHE A 66 -10.64 -2.02 -5.47
CA PHE A 66 -11.25 -3.09 -4.69
C PHE A 66 -12.18 -3.94 -5.56
N ALA A 67 -13.08 -3.29 -6.31
CA ALA A 67 -13.99 -3.96 -7.23
C ALA A 67 -13.25 -4.75 -8.30
N HIS A 68 -12.11 -4.26 -8.82
CA HIS A 68 -11.25 -5.00 -9.73
C HIS A 68 -10.79 -6.34 -9.14
N PHE A 69 -10.34 -6.36 -7.88
CA PHE A 69 -9.93 -7.61 -7.22
C PHE A 69 -11.12 -8.53 -6.91
N MET A 70 -12.28 -7.98 -6.56
CA MET A 70 -13.48 -8.78 -6.26
C MET A 70 -14.03 -9.54 -7.47
N ARG A 71 -13.70 -9.14 -8.71
CA ARG A 71 -14.06 -9.89 -9.93
C ARG A 71 -13.52 -11.33 -9.94
N PHE A 72 -12.47 -11.60 -9.15
CA PHE A 72 -11.81 -12.91 -9.08
C PHE A 72 -12.25 -13.77 -7.90
N LEU A 73 -13.30 -13.36 -7.16
CA LEU A 73 -13.79 -14.12 -6.01
C LEU A 73 -14.23 -15.53 -6.40
N ASP A 74 -14.97 -15.65 -7.50
CA ASP A 74 -15.51 -16.91 -8.01
C ASP A 74 -14.80 -17.36 -9.30
N ASP A 75 -13.62 -16.81 -9.61
CA ASP A 75 -12.83 -17.22 -10.77
C ASP A 75 -12.10 -18.53 -10.44
N GLU A 76 -12.32 -19.57 -11.25
CA GLU A 76 -11.70 -20.88 -11.07
C GLU A 76 -10.20 -20.90 -11.42
N ARG A 77 -9.73 -19.89 -12.17
CA ARG A 77 -8.32 -19.81 -12.58
C ARG A 77 -7.46 -19.43 -11.39
N SER A 78 -6.29 -20.05 -11.30
CA SER A 78 -5.27 -19.63 -10.33
C SER A 78 -4.67 -18.31 -10.76
N MET A 79 -4.81 -17.28 -9.90
CA MET A 79 -4.25 -15.97 -10.18
C MET A 79 -2.72 -15.96 -10.10
N PRO A 80 -2.03 -15.24 -11.00
CA PRO A 80 -0.58 -15.21 -11.01
C PRO A 80 -0.02 -14.44 -9.80
N VAL A 81 1.23 -14.72 -9.43
CA VAL A 81 1.91 -14.09 -8.28
C VAL A 81 1.84 -12.56 -8.29
N ILE A 82 1.92 -11.92 -9.47
CA ILE A 82 1.86 -10.46 -9.59
C ILE A 82 0.51 -9.88 -9.19
N TRP A 83 -0.58 -10.63 -9.37
CA TRP A 83 -1.91 -10.24 -8.91
C TRP A 83 -1.97 -10.23 -7.38
N HIS A 84 -1.45 -11.27 -6.74
CA HIS A 84 -1.38 -11.33 -5.27
C HIS A 84 -0.48 -10.24 -4.69
N GLN A 85 0.66 -9.95 -5.33
CA GLN A 85 1.55 -8.86 -4.94
C GLN A 85 0.89 -7.49 -5.11
N SER A 86 0.10 -7.30 -6.16
CA SER A 86 -0.68 -6.08 -6.36
C SER A 86 -1.75 -5.92 -5.28
N LEU A 87 -2.42 -7.01 -4.89
CA LEU A 87 -3.40 -7.00 -3.82
C LEU A 87 -2.75 -6.70 -2.46
N LEU A 88 -1.58 -7.29 -2.19
CA LEU A 88 -0.82 -6.99 -0.98
C LEU A 88 -0.44 -5.51 -0.92
N ALA A 89 0.08 -4.92 -2.00
CA ALA A 89 0.41 -3.50 -2.04
C ALA A 89 -0.81 -2.60 -1.77
N PHE A 90 -2.00 -2.98 -2.28
CA PHE A 90 -3.25 -2.29 -1.97
C PHE A 90 -3.60 -2.37 -0.48
N VAL A 91 -3.56 -3.57 0.10
CA VAL A 91 -3.92 -3.78 1.50
C VAL A 91 -2.92 -3.12 2.45
N GLU A 92 -1.61 -3.30 2.24
CA GLU A 92 -0.57 -2.68 3.07
C GLU A 92 -0.75 -1.16 3.16
N ARG A 93 -1.12 -0.52 2.04
CA ARG A 93 -1.26 0.93 1.98
C ARG A 93 -2.62 1.43 2.46
N TYR A 94 -3.71 0.74 2.11
CA TYR A 94 -5.07 1.27 2.24
C TYR A 94 -5.96 0.46 3.21
N LYS A 95 -5.41 -0.49 3.98
CA LYS A 95 -6.17 -1.29 4.97
C LYS A 95 -7.04 -0.50 5.94
N ASN A 96 -6.61 0.70 6.35
CA ASN A 96 -7.37 1.56 7.27
C ASN A 96 -8.49 2.35 6.55
N GLU A 97 -8.41 2.43 5.22
CA GLU A 97 -9.42 3.07 4.38
C GLU A 97 -10.51 2.09 3.96
N LEU A 98 -10.51 0.85 4.45
CA LEU A 98 -11.50 -0.18 4.11
C LEU A 98 -12.56 -0.33 5.22
N GLU A 99 -13.82 -0.50 4.83
CA GLU A 99 -14.88 -0.84 5.78
C GLU A 99 -14.74 -2.29 6.24
N LYS A 100 -15.37 -2.61 7.38
CA LYS A 100 -15.38 -3.98 7.91
C LYS A 100 -15.89 -4.99 6.89
N LYS A 101 -16.98 -4.65 6.17
CA LYS A 101 -17.57 -5.49 5.11
C LYS A 101 -16.58 -5.78 3.97
N ASP A 102 -15.76 -4.79 3.59
CA ASP A 102 -14.79 -4.91 2.51
C ASP A 102 -13.67 -5.88 2.91
N LYS A 103 -13.21 -5.82 4.17
CA LYS A 103 -12.22 -6.75 4.72
C LYS A 103 -12.75 -8.17 4.85
N GLU A 104 -14.03 -8.34 5.18
CA GLU A 104 -14.69 -9.65 5.19
C GLU A 104 -14.75 -10.24 3.76
N GLN A 105 -15.09 -9.43 2.75
CA GLN A 105 -15.06 -9.85 1.35
C GLN A 105 -13.64 -10.20 0.87
N LEU A 106 -12.62 -9.41 1.24
CA LEU A 106 -11.22 -9.74 0.96
C LEU A 106 -10.80 -11.05 1.62
N SER A 107 -11.28 -11.32 2.84
CA SER A 107 -10.98 -12.58 3.52
C SER A 107 -11.52 -13.78 2.75
N ARG A 108 -12.76 -13.67 2.23
CA ARG A 108 -13.35 -14.69 1.34
C ARG A 108 -12.58 -14.83 0.03
N LEU A 109 -12.17 -13.71 -0.58
CA LEU A 109 -11.33 -13.73 -1.79
C LEU A 109 -10.03 -14.51 -1.54
N LEU A 110 -9.39 -14.31 -0.39
CA LEU A 110 -8.16 -15.02 -0.01
C LEU A 110 -8.39 -16.48 0.42
N ASP A 111 -9.65 -16.88 0.68
CA ASP A 111 -10.02 -18.29 0.88
C ASP A 111 -10.16 -19.04 -0.45
N ASN A 112 -10.43 -18.33 -1.55
CA ASN A 112 -10.54 -18.89 -2.89
C ASN A 112 -9.22 -18.78 -3.65
N GLN A 113 -8.61 -17.58 -3.66
CA GLN A 113 -7.37 -17.27 -4.36
C GLN A 113 -6.18 -17.26 -3.40
N LYS A 114 -5.42 -18.36 -3.37
CA LYS A 114 -4.33 -18.58 -2.40
C LYS A 114 -2.94 -18.59 -3.05
N HIS A 115 -2.04 -17.82 -2.45
CA HIS A 115 -0.61 -17.91 -2.69
C HIS A 115 0.14 -18.20 -1.37
N TYR A 116 0.94 -19.26 -1.35
CA TYR A 116 1.57 -19.81 -0.15
C TYR A 116 2.39 -18.81 0.69
N LEU A 117 3.07 -17.84 0.06
CA LEU A 117 3.84 -16.80 0.78
C LEU A 117 3.12 -15.48 0.95
N VAL A 118 2.19 -15.13 0.06
CA VAL A 118 1.66 -13.76 -0.02
C VAL A 118 0.34 -13.65 0.71
N THR A 119 -0.53 -14.65 0.58
CA THR A 119 -1.82 -14.67 1.28
C THR A 119 -1.69 -14.56 2.80
N PRO A 120 -0.71 -15.21 3.48
CA PRO A 120 -0.50 -15.03 4.91
C PRO A 120 -0.19 -13.58 5.30
N GLU A 121 0.65 -12.89 4.51
CA GLU A 121 1.01 -11.49 4.74
C GLU A 121 -0.23 -10.58 4.57
N ILE A 122 -1.02 -10.78 3.52
CA ILE A 122 -2.27 -10.00 3.33
C ILE A 122 -3.21 -10.18 4.52
N ARG A 123 -3.38 -11.42 5.02
CA ARG A 123 -4.22 -11.68 6.19
C ARG A 123 -3.69 -11.02 7.45
N ARG A 124 -2.37 -11.01 7.65
CA ARG A 124 -1.74 -10.32 8.79
C ARG A 124 -2.02 -8.82 8.74
N GLU A 125 -1.89 -8.21 7.56
CA GLU A 125 -2.16 -6.79 7.36
C GLU A 125 -3.64 -6.45 7.63
N LEU A 126 -4.58 -7.27 7.13
CA LEU A 126 -6.01 -7.05 7.38
C LEU A 126 -6.37 -7.16 8.87
N ARG A 127 -5.83 -8.17 9.58
CA ARG A 127 -6.09 -8.38 11.02
C ARG A 127 -5.51 -7.28 11.90
N SER A 128 -4.42 -6.65 11.48
CA SER A 128 -3.71 -5.61 12.25
C SER A 128 -4.21 -4.18 11.96
N SER A 129 -5.37 -4.02 11.32
CA SER A 129 -5.86 -2.72 10.83
C SER A 129 -7.21 -2.31 11.40
N ALA A 130 -7.39 -1.01 11.63
CA ALA A 130 -8.66 -0.42 12.04
C ALA A 130 -9.65 -0.35 10.87
N ASN A 131 -10.96 -0.40 11.13
CA ASN A 131 -11.97 -0.28 10.08
C ASN A 131 -12.33 1.19 9.83
N ARG A 132 -12.51 1.57 8.56
CA ARG A 132 -12.99 2.89 8.19
C ARG A 132 -14.37 3.13 8.80
N GLY A 133 -14.55 4.28 9.47
CA GLY A 133 -15.82 4.69 10.07
C GLY A 133 -16.14 4.05 11.42
N GLU A 134 -15.27 3.19 11.95
CA GLU A 134 -15.41 2.68 13.31
C GLU A 134 -15.01 3.77 14.31
N LYS A 135 -15.91 4.12 15.24
CA LYS A 135 -15.57 5.03 16.33
C LYS A 135 -14.50 4.32 17.18
N PRO A 136 -13.45 5.03 17.64
CA PRO A 136 -12.50 4.44 18.57
C PRO A 136 -13.28 3.98 19.80
N THR A 137 -13.47 2.67 19.92
CA THR A 137 -13.84 2.07 21.18
C THR A 137 -12.58 2.07 22.03
N ASP A 138 -12.69 2.42 23.31
CA ASP A 138 -11.59 2.64 24.27
C ASP A 138 -10.67 1.41 24.53
N MET A 139 -10.63 0.42 23.63
CA MET A 139 -9.92 -0.85 23.80
C MET A 139 -8.97 -1.22 22.66
N SER A 140 -8.56 -0.28 21.81
CA SER A 140 -7.44 -0.51 20.89
C SER A 140 -6.58 0.72 20.69
N ILE A 141 -5.90 1.13 21.77
CA ILE A 141 -4.62 1.80 21.61
C ILE A 141 -3.61 0.70 21.30
N CYS A 142 -3.39 0.43 20.01
CA CYS A 142 -2.11 -0.13 19.60
C CYS A 142 -1.05 0.86 20.10
N SER A 143 -0.22 0.43 21.04
CA SER A 143 0.78 1.29 21.66
C SER A 143 1.60 1.97 20.55
N PRO A 144 1.68 3.31 20.52
CA PRO A 144 2.71 3.92 19.70
C PRO A 144 4.04 3.42 20.26
N VAL A 145 4.90 2.87 19.40
CA VAL A 145 6.32 2.74 19.72
C VAL A 145 6.77 4.16 20.05
N SER A 146 6.98 4.44 21.33
CA SER A 146 7.57 5.69 21.78
C SER A 146 9.00 5.72 21.27
N VAL A 147 9.21 6.41 20.16
CA VAL A 147 10.55 6.85 19.77
C VAL A 147 11.01 7.77 20.89
N ILE A 148 11.94 7.28 21.71
CA ILE A 148 12.64 8.11 22.69
C ILE A 148 13.56 9.04 21.87
N THR A 149 13.02 10.16 21.39
CA THR A 149 13.85 11.34 21.12
C THR A 149 14.01 12.05 22.45
N LYS A 150 14.98 11.61 23.26
CA LYS A 150 15.53 12.53 24.27
C LYS A 150 16.20 13.67 23.49
N PRO A 151 15.86 14.94 23.74
CA PRO A 151 16.72 16.03 23.34
C PRO A 151 18.07 15.80 24.03
N ILE A 152 19.15 15.84 23.27
CA ILE A 152 20.48 16.00 23.85
C ILE A 152 20.46 17.41 24.46
N GLU A 153 20.39 17.51 25.79
CA GLU A 153 20.73 18.75 26.48
C GLU A 153 22.22 18.99 26.21
N GLU A 154 22.50 20.00 25.38
CA GLU A 154 23.84 20.57 25.34
C GLU A 154 24.10 21.22 26.71
N ASP A 155 24.90 20.54 27.54
CA ASP A 155 25.51 21.09 28.74
C ASP A 155 26.42 22.27 28.34
N ARG A 156 25.81 23.44 28.20
CA ARG A 156 26.44 24.71 27.81
C ARG A 156 27.34 25.31 28.91
N TRP A 157 27.69 24.57 29.96
CA TRP A 157 28.49 25.12 31.05
C TRP A 157 29.39 24.11 31.74
N ASN A 158 30.41 23.63 31.03
CA ASN A 158 31.64 23.12 31.63
C ASN A 158 32.83 23.54 30.75
N VAL A 159 33.04 24.86 30.65
CA VAL A 159 34.32 25.39 30.16
C VAL A 159 35.24 25.48 31.38
N PRO A 160 36.35 24.72 31.45
CA PRO A 160 37.34 24.92 32.50
C PRO A 160 38.00 26.29 32.31
N GLU A 161 38.14 27.05 33.40
CA GLU A 161 38.90 28.30 33.40
C GLU A 161 40.35 28.00 33.03
N VAL A 162 40.83 28.61 31.94
CA VAL A 162 42.22 28.52 31.51
C VAL A 162 43.02 29.52 32.37
N PRO A 163 44.02 29.07 33.16
CA PRO A 163 44.91 29.99 33.85
C PRO A 163 45.68 30.79 32.80
N MET A 164 45.59 32.12 32.85
CA MET A 164 46.52 32.96 32.09
C MET A 164 47.87 32.91 32.82
N GLU A 165 48.89 32.38 32.18
CA GLU A 165 50.27 32.61 32.60
C GLU A 165 50.61 34.08 32.29
N GLU A 166 50.99 34.83 33.33
CA GLU A 166 51.61 36.15 33.19
C GLU A 166 53.10 35.97 32.87
N ASP A 167 53.49 36.50 31.71
CA ASP A 167 54.83 36.81 31.17
C ASP A 167 55.90 35.70 31.00
#